data_AF-A0A251STR7-F1
#
_entry.id   AF-A0A251STR7-F1
#
_cell.length_a   1.000
_cell.length_b   1.000
_cell.length_c   1.000
_cell.angle_alpha   90.00
_cell.angle_beta   90.00
_cell.angle_gamma   90.00
#
_symmetry.space_group_name_H-M   'P 1'
#
loop_
_entity.id
_entity.type
_entity.pdbx_description
1 polymer ?
#
loop_
_entity_poly.entity_id
_entity_poly.type
_entity_poly.pdbx_seq_one_letter_code
_entity_poly.pdbx_strand_id
1 'polypeptide(L)'
;MAQLPEGITELLEHEKLPVPLLKCHNVIVLTATNVDELDRQWDALIDLRSTNLLAPTGPFVSKHLEPSLLDVCIYLSIAYLVSHLR
;
A
#
# COMPACT_ATOMS: atom_id res chain seq x y z
N MET A 1 -20.31 -26.28 -7.88
CA MET A 1 -19.08 -25.46 -7.76
C MET A 1 -19.52 -24.04 -7.48
N ALA A 2 -19.04 -23.41 -6.42
CA ALA A 2 -19.42 -22.03 -6.08
C ALA A 2 -18.84 -21.08 -7.14
N GLN A 3 -19.71 -20.33 -7.83
CA GLN A 3 -19.26 -19.27 -8.73
C GLN A 3 -18.75 -18.11 -7.89
N LEU A 4 -17.56 -17.61 -8.22
CA LEU A 4 -17.06 -16.36 -7.67
C LEU A 4 -18.04 -15.23 -8.07
N PRO A 5 -18.35 -14.29 -7.15
CA PRO A 5 -19.18 -13.14 -7.44
C PRO A 5 -18.66 -12.36 -8.66
N GLU A 6 -19.55 -11.72 -9.41
CA GLU A 6 -19.16 -10.86 -10.54
C GLU A 6 -18.11 -9.84 -10.09
N GLY A 7 -16.92 -9.91 -10.68
CA GLY A 7 -15.79 -9.02 -10.40
C GLY A 7 -14.60 -9.67 -9.70
N ILE A 8 -14.79 -10.79 -8.98
CA ILE A 8 -13.68 -11.53 -8.37
C ILE A 8 -13.11 -12.51 -9.40
N THR A 9 -11.85 -12.30 -9.76
CA THR A 9 -11.15 -13.09 -10.77
C THR A 9 -10.41 -14.26 -10.14
N GLU A 10 -9.88 -14.07 -8.92
CA GLU A 10 -9.04 -15.07 -8.26
C GLU A 10 -9.04 -14.87 -6.73
N LEU A 11 -8.91 -15.96 -5.98
CA LEU A 11 -8.63 -15.95 -4.55
C LEU A 11 -7.17 -16.31 -4.35
N LEU A 12 -6.41 -15.40 -3.73
CA LEU A 12 -5.00 -15.60 -3.44
C LEU A 12 -4.86 -16.20 -2.04
N GLU A 13 -4.68 -17.52 -2.00
CA GLU A 13 -4.44 -18.27 -0.77
C GLU A 13 -2.97 -18.13 -0.33
N HIS A 14 -2.73 -17.94 0.97
CA HIS A 14 -1.40 -17.85 1.54
C HIS A 14 -1.39 -18.39 2.97
N GLU A 15 -0.39 -19.19 3.35
CA GLU A 15 -0.34 -19.87 4.65
C GLU A 15 -0.35 -18.92 5.86
N LYS A 16 0.16 -17.69 5.67
CA LYS A 16 0.17 -16.66 6.72
C LYS A 16 -1.19 -16.02 6.97
N LEU A 17 -2.17 -16.23 6.09
CA LEU A 17 -3.47 -15.57 6.17
C LEU A 17 -4.59 -16.57 6.48
N PRO A 18 -5.46 -16.25 7.46
CA PRO A 18 -6.61 -17.09 7.77
C PRO A 18 -7.70 -17.05 6.70
N VAL A 19 -7.68 -16.02 5.83
CA VAL A 19 -8.60 -15.84 4.71
C VAL A 19 -7.82 -15.43 3.45
N PRO A 20 -8.20 -15.94 2.27
CA PRO A 20 -7.53 -15.58 1.02
C PRO A 20 -7.78 -14.12 0.65
N LEU A 21 -6.79 -13.50 0.02
CA LEU A 21 -6.95 -12.16 -0.53
C LEU A 21 -7.82 -12.22 -1.80
N LEU A 22 -8.67 -11.22 -1.98
CA LEU A 22 -9.54 -11.14 -3.14
C LEU A 22 -8.81 -10.41 -4.26
N LYS A 23 -8.66 -11.06 -5.41
CA LYS A 23 -8.11 -10.44 -6.62
C LYS A 23 -9.22 -10.25 -7.64
N CYS A 24 -9.45 -8.99 -7.98
CA CYS A 24 -10.41 -8.52 -8.96
C CYS A 24 -9.63 -7.91 -10.13
N HIS A 25 -9.29 -8.72 -11.13
CA HIS A 25 -8.38 -8.37 -12.22
C HIS A 25 -7.02 -7.85 -11.71
N ASN A 26 -6.78 -6.53 -11.82
CA ASN A 26 -5.57 -5.85 -11.39
C ASN A 26 -5.69 -5.20 -10.00
N VAL A 27 -6.81 -5.40 -9.31
CA VAL A 27 -7.06 -4.87 -7.96
C VAL A 27 -6.97 -6.01 -6.96
N ILE A 28 -6.21 -5.81 -5.89
CA ILE A 28 -6.16 -6.71 -4.74
C ILE A 28 -6.82 -5.99 -3.56
N VAL A 29 -7.80 -6.64 -2.95
CA VAL A 29 -8.53 -6.08 -1.80
C VAL A 29 -7.91 -6.62 -0.53
N LEU A 30 -7.45 -5.71 0.33
CA LEU A 30 -6.97 -6.00 1.68
C LEU A 30 -8.08 -5.68 2.67
N THR A 31 -8.60 -6.70 3.34
CA THR A 31 -9.64 -6.54 4.36
C THR A 31 -8.97 -6.66 5.73
N ALA A 32 -8.32 -5.59 6.18
CA ALA A 32 -7.72 -5.50 7.50
C ALA A 32 -8.49 -4.52 8.37
N THR A 33 -8.67 -4.89 9.63
CA THR A 33 -9.33 -4.05 10.65
C THR A 33 -8.33 -3.34 11.57
N ASN A 34 -7.09 -3.84 11.60
CA ASN A 34 -6.01 -3.34 12.45
C ASN A 34 -4.70 -3.22 11.68
N VAL A 35 -3.77 -2.40 12.17
CA VAL A 35 -2.46 -2.20 11.55
C VAL A 35 -1.66 -3.50 11.49
N ASP A 36 -1.68 -4.31 12.55
CA ASP A 36 -1.00 -5.62 12.56
C ASP A 36 -1.58 -6.61 11.55
N GLU A 37 -2.89 -6.54 11.30
CA GLU A 37 -3.55 -7.40 10.32
C GLU A 37 -3.20 -6.95 8.90
N LEU A 38 -3.16 -5.64 8.67
CA LEU A 38 -2.74 -5.05 7.40
C LEU A 38 -1.29 -5.41 7.08
N ASP A 39 -0.39 -5.31 8.06
CA ASP A 39 1.02 -5.63 7.91
C ASP A 39 1.23 -7.10 7.49
N ARG A 40 0.53 -8.03 8.15
CA ARG A 40 0.55 -9.46 7.77
C ARG A 40 -0.01 -9.71 6.37
N GLN A 41 -1.10 -9.05 6.00
CA GLN A 41 -1.67 -9.15 4.66
C GLN A 41 -0.74 -8.57 3.58
N TRP A 42 -0.06 -7.49 3.90
CA TRP A 42 0.92 -6.85 3.03
C TRP A 42 2.16 -7.73 2.83
N ASP A 43 2.71 -8.31 3.89
CA ASP A 43 3.83 -9.25 3.82
C ASP A 43 3.48 -10.48 2.97
N ALA A 44 2.29 -11.06 3.16
CA ALA A 44 1.82 -12.18 2.35
C ALA A 44 1.71 -11.81 0.86
N LEU A 45 1.30 -10.58 0.55
CA LEU A 45 1.21 -10.08 -0.83
C LEU A 45 2.61 -9.90 -1.45
N ILE A 46 3.59 -9.43 -0.68
CA ILE A 46 4.99 -9.34 -1.13
C ILE A 46 5.56 -10.74 -1.41
N ASP A 47 5.29 -11.71 -0.53
CA ASP A 47 5.70 -13.10 -0.74
C ASP A 47 5.07 -13.68 -2.01
N LEU A 48 3.77 -13.47 -2.25
CA LEU A 48 3.08 -13.89 -3.47
C LEU A 48 3.64 -13.23 -4.74
N ARG A 49 4.12 -11.98 -4.65
CA ARG A 49 4.82 -11.30 -5.76
C ARG A 49 6.12 -12.02 -6.11
N SER A 50 6.86 -12.51 -5.11
CA SER A 50 8.10 -13.26 -5.34
C SER A 50 7.86 -14.61 -6.05
N THR A 51 6.66 -15.18 -5.89
CA THR A 51 6.24 -16.45 -6.52
C THR A 51 5.74 -16.28 -7.97
N ASN A 52 5.92 -15.11 -8.60
CA ASN A 52 5.45 -14.75 -9.95
C ASN A 52 3.92 -14.73 -10.14
N LEU A 53 3.11 -14.80 -9.08
CA LEU A 53 1.64 -14.70 -9.18
C LEU A 53 1.15 -13.28 -9.45
N LEU A 54 2.01 -12.28 -9.22
CA LEU A 54 1.80 -10.88 -9.53
C LEU A 54 2.86 -10.45 -10.54
N ALA A 55 2.42 -9.96 -11.70
CA ALA A 55 3.33 -9.53 -12.76
C ALA A 55 4.33 -8.50 -12.20
N PRO A 56 5.65 -8.68 -12.43
CA PRO A 56 6.64 -7.72 -11.95
C PRO A 56 6.41 -6.38 -12.66
N THR A 57 5.82 -5.44 -11.93
CA THR A 57 5.90 -4.02 -12.31
C THR A 57 7.37 -3.64 -12.16
N GLY A 58 7.92 -2.95 -13.16
CA GLY A 58 9.36 -2.69 -13.34
C GLY A 58 10.08 -2.05 -12.12
N PRO A 59 11.37 -1.71 -12.24
CA PRO A 59 12.17 -1.28 -11.10
C PRO A 59 11.52 -0.10 -10.36
N PHE A 60 11.22 -0.31 -9.08
CA PHE A 60 10.68 0.73 -8.21
C PHE A 60 11.79 1.73 -7.89
N VAL A 61 11.58 3.01 -8.20
CA VAL A 61 12.51 4.10 -7.90
C VAL A 61 11.84 5.03 -6.89
N SER A 62 12.17 4.86 -5.61
CA SER A 62 11.85 5.88 -4.59
C SER A 62 12.98 6.90 -4.53
N LYS A 63 12.63 8.18 -4.64
CA LYS A 63 13.55 9.28 -4.36
C LYS A 63 13.19 9.84 -3.00
N HIS A 64 13.98 9.48 -1.98
CA HIS A 64 13.85 10.07 -0.65
C HIS A 64 14.41 11.49 -0.70
N LEU A 65 13.53 12.49 -0.60
CA LEU A 65 13.90 13.89 -0.43
C LEU A 65 14.06 14.13 1.07
N GLU A 66 15.31 14.24 1.54
CA GLU A 66 15.57 14.78 2.87
C GLU A 66 15.31 16.29 2.84
N PRO A 67 14.39 16.83 3.68
CA PRO A 67 14.16 18.25 3.72
C PRO A 67 15.44 18.95 4.16
N SER A 68 15.90 19.90 3.34
CA SER A 68 17.06 20.70 3.69
C SER A 68 16.70 21.70 4.79
N LEU A 69 17.68 22.22 5.54
CA LEU A 69 17.45 23.26 6.55
C LEU A 69 16.73 24.50 5.96
N LEU A 70 16.87 24.74 4.65
CA LEU A 70 16.16 25.79 3.93
C LEU A 70 14.66 25.52 3.79
N ASP A 71 14.25 24.26 3.55
CA ASP A 71 12.83 23.89 3.43
C ASP A 71 12.09 24.09 4.76
N VAL A 72 12.75 23.78 5.89
CA VAL A 72 12.22 24.01 7.23
C VAL A 72 12.08 25.51 7.52
N CYS A 73 13.09 26.31 7.15
CA CYS A 73 13.04 27.77 7.31
C CYS A 73 11.94 28.43 6.47
N ILE A 74 11.70 27.95 5.24
CA ILE A 74 10.63 28.45 4.37
C ILE A 74 9.26 28.15 5.00
N TYR A 75 9.06 26.92 5.51
CA TYR A 75 7.81 26.53 6.15
C TYR A 75 7.52 27.38 7.40
N LEU A 76 8.53 27.58 8.25
CA LEU A 76 8.40 28.40 9.46
C LEU A 76 8.11 29.87 9.12
N SER A 77 8.78 30.41 8.09
CA SER A 77 8.59 31.80 7.67
C SER A 77 7.18 32.05 7.11
N ILE A 78 6.65 31.12 6.32
CA ILE A 78 5.26 31.18 5.82
C ILE A 78 4.27 31.10 6.98
N ALA A 79 4.47 30.18 7.93
CA ALA A 79 3.61 30.05 9.11
C ALA A 79 3.60 31.33 9.98
N TYR A 80 4.75 31.97 10.17
CA TYR A 80 4.87 33.25 10.87
C TYR A 80 4.12 34.37 10.13
N LEU A 81 4.30 34.51 8.82
CA LEU A 81 3.61 35.53 8.02
C LEU A 81 2.09 35.35 8.05
N VAL A 82 1.60 34.11 7.94
CA VAL A 82 0.16 33.80 8.02
C VAL A 82 -0.41 34.07 9.41
N SER A 83 0.38 33.82 10.46
CA SER A 83 -0.03 34.10 11.85
C SER A 83 -0.05 35.60 12.18
N HIS A 84 0.68 36.42 11.44
CA HIS A 84 0.74 37.88 11.62
C HIS A 84 -0.22 38.65 10.69
N LEU A 85 -0.81 37.97 9.71
CA LEU A 85 -1.82 38.53 8.80
C LEU A 85 -3.27 38.34 9.29
N ARG A 86 -3.46 37.82 10.51
CA ARG A 86 -4.76 37.58 11.16
C ARG A 86 -4.93 38.50 12.37
#